data_AF-A0A6M3JTT8-F1
#
_entry.id   AF-A0A6M3JTT8-F1
#
_cell.length_a   1.000
_cell.length_b   1.000
_cell.length_c   1.000
_cell.angle_alpha   90.00
_cell.angle_beta   90.00
_cell.angle_gamma   90.00
#
_symmetry.space_group_name_H-M   'P 1'
#
loop_
_entity.id
_entity.type
_entity.pdbx_description
1 polymer ?
#
loop_
_entity_poly.entity_id
_entity_poly.type
_entity_poly.pdbx_seq_one_letter_code
_entity_poly.pdbx_strand_id
1 'polypeptide(L)'
;MAFMVGKAGVFKAEWQAPPKAIVKYTFIVPDLRRRDPDNLIASCKAILDGLVDAGVIRDDSGKQMVFDQPEIKYIKGKRAIIISIGEFMGTT
;
A
#
# COMPACT_ATOMS: atom_id res chain seq x y z
N MET A 1 -14.03 -0.69 -0.29
CA MET A 1 -13.57 -0.33 1.08
C MET A 1 -12.06 -0.18 1.06
N ALA A 2 -11.51 0.84 1.72
CA ALA A 2 -10.07 1.12 1.77
C ALA A 2 -9.55 0.95 3.20
N PHE A 3 -8.50 0.14 3.38
CA PHE A 3 -7.80 -0.01 4.66
C PHE A 3 -6.60 0.92 4.69
N MET A 4 -6.39 1.66 5.77
CA MET A 4 -5.22 2.54 5.95
C MET A 4 -4.18 1.81 6.80
N VAL A 5 -3.07 1.36 6.22
CA VAL A 5 -1.90 0.94 7.01
C VAL A 5 -1.02 2.17 7.23
N GLY A 6 -1.11 2.74 8.43
CA GLY A 6 -0.26 3.81 8.91
C GLY A 6 -0.23 3.81 10.44
N LYS A 7 0.95 3.51 11.00
CA LYS A 7 1.28 3.46 12.44
C LYS A 7 0.49 2.40 13.24
N ALA A 8 1.06 1.19 13.31
CA ALA A 8 0.78 0.14 14.30
C ALA A 8 -0.70 -0.13 14.61
N GLY A 9 -1.37 -0.89 13.74
CA GLY A 9 -2.70 -1.40 14.03
C GLY A 9 -3.33 -2.07 12.82
N VAL A 10 -3.18 -3.38 12.70
CA VAL A 10 -4.01 -4.18 11.79
C VAL A 10 -5.35 -4.37 12.51
N PHE A 11 -6.36 -3.56 12.17
CA PHE A 11 -7.71 -3.76 12.68
C PHE A 11 -8.37 -4.89 11.89
N LYS A 12 -8.31 -6.10 12.45
CA LYS A 12 -8.90 -7.31 11.86
C LYS A 12 -10.36 -7.42 12.28
N ALA A 13 -11.25 -6.79 11.52
CA ALA A 13 -12.65 -7.21 11.44
C ALA A 13 -12.81 -7.96 10.12
N GLU A 14 -12.82 -9.29 10.18
CA GLU A 14 -13.19 -10.22 9.08
C GLU A 14 -12.55 -9.96 7.70
N TRP A 15 -11.29 -9.50 7.67
CA TRP A 15 -10.58 -9.34 6.40
C TRP A 15 -10.23 -10.70 5.77
N GLN A 16 -10.72 -10.90 4.56
CA GLN A 16 -10.33 -12.01 3.68
C GLN A 16 -9.53 -11.42 2.52
N ALA A 17 -8.34 -11.97 2.28
CA ALA A 17 -7.51 -11.51 1.17
C ALA A 17 -8.26 -11.68 -0.16
N PRO A 18 -8.43 -10.60 -0.94
CA PRO A 18 -9.14 -10.68 -2.21
C PRO A 18 -8.36 -11.55 -3.20
N PRO A 19 -9.03 -12.20 -4.16
CA PRO A 19 -8.38 -13.00 -5.20
C PRO A 19 -7.45 -12.16 -6.09
N LYS A 20 -7.77 -10.88 -6.26
CA LYS A 20 -6.90 -9.89 -6.89
C LYS A 20 -6.90 -8.60 -6.08
N ALA A 21 -5.76 -8.24 -5.50
CA ALA A 21 -5.60 -7.04 -4.69
C ALA A 21 -5.14 -5.86 -5.54
N ILE A 22 -5.69 -4.67 -5.28
CA ILE A 22 -5.12 -3.40 -5.71
C ILE A 22 -4.45 -2.73 -4.52
N VAL A 23 -3.19 -2.35 -4.68
CA VAL A 23 -2.40 -1.71 -3.63
C VAL A 23 -1.98 -0.33 -4.08
N LYS A 24 -2.34 0.68 -3.29
CA LYS A 24 -1.99 2.08 -3.50
C LYS A 24 -1.09 2.56 -2.38
N TYR A 25 0.01 3.20 -2.73
CA TYR A 25 0.88 3.89 -1.79
C TYR A 25 0.59 5.38 -1.78
N THR A 26 0.45 5.94 -0.58
CA THR A 26 0.42 7.39 -0.37
C THR A 26 1.54 7.77 0.60
N PHE A 27 2.55 8.47 0.07
CA PHE A 27 3.70 8.94 0.82
C PHE A 27 3.44 10.34 1.36
N ILE A 28 3.34 10.48 2.67
CA ILE A 28 3.29 11.78 3.35
C ILE A 28 4.73 12.21 3.63
N VAL A 29 5.17 13.29 2.99
CA VAL A 29 6.53 13.83 3.11
C VAL A 29 6.55 15.17 3.86
N PRO A 30 7.55 15.41 4.74
CA PRO A 30 7.62 16.61 5.57
C PRO A 30 8.27 17.82 4.86
N ASP A 31 8.93 17.58 3.73
CA ASP A 31 9.69 18.57 2.95
C ASP A 31 9.50 18.31 1.43
N LEU A 32 9.83 19.29 0.60
CA LEU A 32 9.69 19.24 -0.86
C LEU A 32 10.95 18.74 -1.59
N ARG A 33 11.85 18.01 -0.92
CA ARG A 33 13.00 17.41 -1.60
C ARG A 33 12.52 16.45 -2.67
N ARG A 34 13.18 16.52 -3.83
CA ARG A 34 12.96 15.59 -4.93
C ARG A 34 13.23 14.17 -4.44
N ARG A 35 12.23 13.30 -4.62
CA ARG A 35 12.28 11.87 -4.29
C ARG A 35 11.75 11.13 -5.49
N ASP A 36 12.51 10.16 -5.97
CA ASP A 36 12.05 9.30 -7.06
C ASP A 36 10.98 8.35 -6.52
N PRO A 37 9.76 8.36 -7.09
CA PRO A 37 8.67 7.51 -6.64
C PRO A 37 9.02 6.02 -6.73
N ASP A 38 9.83 5.61 -7.71
CA ASP A 38 10.33 4.24 -7.83
C ASP A 38 11.21 3.83 -6.65
N ASN A 39 12.07 4.72 -6.16
CA ASN A 39 12.89 4.46 -4.97
C ASN A 39 12.02 4.34 -3.71
N LEU A 40 10.96 5.14 -3.62
CA LEU A 40 10.00 5.06 -2.52
C LEU A 40 9.22 3.73 -2.54
N ILE A 41 8.77 3.29 -3.72
CA ILE A 41 8.11 1.99 -3.88
C ILE A 41 9.07 0.85 -3.56
N ALA A 42 10.30 0.89 -4.08
CA ALA A 42 11.31 -0.13 -3.81
C ALA A 42 11.60 -0.25 -2.30
N SER A 43 11.63 0.87 -1.57
CA SER A 43 11.80 0.86 -0.11
C SER A 43 10.62 0.22 0.64
N CYS A 44 9.45 0.12 0.01
CA CYS A 44 8.26 -0.52 0.58
C CYS A 44 8.17 -2.02 0.30
N LYS A 45 9.15 -2.62 -0.41
CA LYS A 45 9.14 -4.06 -0.71
C LYS A 45 9.00 -4.92 0.55
N ALA A 46 9.77 -4.61 1.59
CA ALA A 46 9.68 -5.32 2.87
C ALA A 46 8.30 -5.20 3.53
N ILE A 47 7.56 -4.12 3.27
CA ILE A 47 6.19 -3.97 3.78
C ILE A 47 5.24 -4.87 3.01
N LEU A 48 5.42 -5.02 1.69
CA LEU A 48 4.65 -5.97 0.88
C LEU A 48 4.85 -7.41 1.34
N ASP A 49 6.11 -7.80 1.55
CA ASP A 49 6.44 -9.15 2.02
C ASP A 49 5.71 -9.43 3.34
N GLY A 50 5.72 -8.47 4.28
CA GLY A 50 4.97 -8.57 5.54
C GLY A 50 3.44 -8.60 5.38
N LEU A 51 2.87 -7.98 4.35
CA LEU A 51 1.43 -8.02 4.07
C LEU A 51 0.99 -9.38 3.52
N VAL A 52 1.84 -10.04 2.73
CA VAL A 52 1.63 -11.41 2.25
C VAL A 52 1.74 -12.39 3.43
N ASP A 53 2.79 -12.27 4.24
CA ASP A 53 2.99 -13.11 5.44
C ASP A 53 1.85 -12.97 6.45
N ALA A 54 1.30 -11.76 6.60
CA ALA A 54 0.15 -11.50 7.46
C ALA A 54 -1.19 -11.98 6.88
N GLY A 55 -1.21 -12.49 5.63
CA GLY A 55 -2.41 -12.93 4.93
C GLY A 55 -3.36 -11.79 4.56
N VAL A 56 -2.86 -10.55 4.47
CA VAL A 56 -3.64 -9.39 4.02
C VAL A 56 -3.79 -9.42 2.50
N ILE A 57 -2.75 -9.88 1.80
CA ILE A 57 -2.73 -10.12 0.36
C ILE A 57 -2.39 -11.60 0.14
N ARG A 58 -2.94 -12.20 -0.91
CA ARG A 58 -2.75 -13.63 -1.20
C ARG A 58 -1.38 -13.96 -1.76
N ASP A 59 -0.82 -13.07 -2.59
CA ASP A 59 0.46 -13.23 -3.29
C ASP A 59 0.89 -11.84 -3.82
N ASP A 60 2.19 -11.53 -3.80
CA ASP A 60 2.76 -10.30 -4.37
C ASP A 60 2.99 -10.40 -5.89
N SER A 61 2.78 -11.60 -6.46
CA SER A 61 2.85 -11.85 -7.89
C SER A 61 1.89 -10.95 -8.68
N GLY A 62 2.37 -10.36 -9.78
CA GLY A 62 1.58 -9.45 -10.65
C GLY A 62 0.31 -10.03 -11.28
N LYS A 63 0.03 -11.33 -11.09
CA LYS A 63 -1.23 -11.98 -11.44
C LYS A 63 -2.34 -11.73 -10.41
N GLN A 64 -1.97 -11.66 -9.13
CA GLN A 64 -2.88 -11.55 -7.98
C GLN A 64 -2.83 -10.16 -7.34
N MET A 65 -1.88 -9.33 -7.75
CA MET A 65 -1.73 -7.98 -7.23
C MET A 65 -1.46 -6.97 -8.35
N VAL A 66 -2.08 -5.80 -8.24
CA VAL A 66 -1.80 -4.64 -9.11
C VAL A 66 -1.45 -3.44 -8.26
N PHE A 67 -0.46 -2.67 -8.70
CA PHE A 67 -0.13 -1.39 -8.08
C PHE A 67 -0.95 -0.28 -8.75
N ASP A 68 -1.63 0.52 -7.94
CA ASP A 68 -2.12 1.81 -8.38
C ASP A 68 -0.98 2.84 -8.36
N GLN A 69 -1.15 3.95 -9.08
CA GLN A 69 -0.15 5.02 -9.11
C GLN A 69 0.13 5.55 -7.70
N PRO A 70 1.41 5.61 -7.28
CA PRO A 70 1.77 6.14 -5.97
C PRO A 70 1.46 7.63 -5.91
N GLU A 71 0.93 8.07 -4.79
CA GLU A 71 0.65 9.48 -4.53
C GLU A 71 1.64 10.02 -3.51
N ILE A 72 2.18 11.21 -3.75
CA ILE A 72 3.04 11.92 -2.80
C ILE A 72 2.29 13.15 -2.29
N LYS A 73 2.02 13.17 -0.99
CA LYS A 73 1.37 14.28 -0.30
C LYS A 73 2.36 15.02 0.58
N TYR A 74 2.48 16.32 0.37
CA TYR A 74 3.28 17.18 1.24
C TYR A 74 2.47 17.59 2.47
N ILE A 75 2.93 17.22 3.66
CA ILE A 75 2.37 17.69 4.93
C ILE A 75 3.52 18.09 5.84
N LYS A 76 3.67 19.40 6.08
CA LYS A 76 4.76 19.98 6.86
C LYS A 76 4.91 19.26 8.22
N GLY A 77 6.12 18.78 8.49
CA GLY A 77 6.47 18.15 9.77
C GLY A 77 5.87 16.76 10.02
N LYS A 78 5.15 16.17 9.05
CA LYS A 78 4.65 14.80 9.15
C LYS A 78 5.34 13.89 8.14
N ARG A 79 5.66 12.69 8.58
CA ARG A 79 6.14 11.60 7.73
C ARG A 79 5.30 10.37 8.00
N ALA A 80 4.64 9.87 6.98
CA ALA A 80 3.84 8.66 7.07
C ALA A 80 3.75 7.99 5.70
N ILE A 81 3.55 6.68 5.71
CA ILE A 81 3.19 5.92 4.52
C ILE A 81 1.79 5.40 4.82
N ILE A 82 0.89 5.63 3.89
CA ILE A 82 -0.47 5.08 3.91
C ILE A 82 -0.52 4.06 2.79
N ILE A 83 -0.80 2.81 3.14
CA ILE A 83 -1.04 1.75 2.17
C ILE A 83 -2.54 1.50 2.15
N SER A 84 -3.14 1.65 0.97
CA SER A 84 -4.53 1.31 0.73
C SER A 84 -4.64 0.02 -0.05
N ILE A 85 -5.32 -0.96 0.53
CA ILE A 85 -5.55 -2.27 -0.08
C ILE A 85 -7.05 -2.40 -0.35
N GLY A 86 -7.38 -2.80 -1.57
CA GLY A 86 -8.74 -3.08 -1.99
C GLY A 86 -8.79 -4.27 -2.94
N GLU A 87 -10.00 -4.68 -3.32
CA GLU A 87 -10.22 -5.69 -4.35
C GLU A 87 -10.19 -5.05 -5.74
N PHE A 88 -9.42 -5.62 -6.66
CA PHE A 88 -9.44 -5.22 -8.07
C PHE A 88 -10.67 -5.83 -8.75
N MET A 89 -11.74 -5.05 -8.84
CA MET A 89 -12.89 -5.37 -9.68
C MET A 89 -12.55 -4.99 -11.13
N GLY A 90 -11.86 -5.87 -11.85
CA GLY A 90 -11.70 -5.71 -13.28
C GLY A 90 -13.07 -5.79 -13.96
N THR A 91 -13.46 -4.77 -14.72
CA THR A 91 -14.59 -4.88 -15.65
C THR A 91 -14.30 -6.00 -16.65
N THR A 92 -15.22 -6.97 -16.71
CA THR A 92 -15.30 -8.04 -17.71
C THR A 92 -15.17 -7.51 -19.14
#